data_AF-A0A7M2T5N6-F1
#
_entry.id   AF-A0A7M2T5N6-F1
#
_cell.length_a   1.000
_cell.length_b   1.000
_cell.length_c   1.000
_cell.angle_alpha   90.00
_cell.angle_beta   90.00
_cell.angle_gamma   90.00
#
_symmetry.space_group_name_H-M   'P 1'
#
loop_
_entity.id
_entity.type
_entity.pdbx_description
1 polymer ?
#
loop_
_entity_poly.entity_id
_entity_poly.type
_entity_poly.pdbx_seq_one_letter_code
_entity_poly.pdbx_strand_id
1 'polypeptide(L)'
;MSDEAIRITRGRGGEVEVAGTFDAFAADVLRRAGFLFEPSLRGHWIRLPFDLGRDWENEHATWAAEMLTAARYPVHLDPDLRVPRPGQSTPKRPSAMTTQAPPAGRRPRR
;
A
#
# COMPACT_ATOMS: atom_id res chain seq x y z
N MET A 1 -16.71 -6.72 14.10
CA MET A 1 -16.33 -6.75 12.67
C MET A 1 -14.83 -6.69 12.65
N SER A 2 -14.16 -7.80 12.36
CA SER A 2 -12.70 -7.84 12.29
C SER A 2 -12.30 -7.05 11.05
N ASP A 3 -11.88 -5.81 11.25
CA ASP A 3 -11.30 -4.91 10.24
C ASP A 3 -9.94 -5.50 9.81
N GLU A 4 -9.97 -6.65 9.14
CA GLU A 4 -8.75 -7.23 8.62
C GLU A 4 -8.40 -6.48 7.35
N ALA A 5 -7.45 -5.56 7.50
CA ALA A 5 -6.86 -4.76 6.44
C ALA A 5 -6.53 -5.63 5.21
N ILE A 6 -6.72 -5.06 4.03
CA ILE A 6 -6.44 -5.73 2.76
C ILE A 6 -4.93 -5.99 2.70
N ARG A 7 -4.53 -7.25 2.48
CA ARG A 7 -3.14 -7.66 2.37
C ARG A 7 -2.86 -8.12 0.95
N ILE A 8 -1.86 -7.53 0.32
CA ILE A 8 -1.35 -7.95 -0.99
C ILE A 8 0.05 -8.51 -0.75
N THR A 9 0.20 -9.83 -0.91
CA THR A 9 1.41 -10.57 -0.52
C THR A 9 1.85 -11.53 -1.60
N ARG A 10 3.16 -11.77 -1.69
CA ARG A 10 3.70 -12.81 -2.56
C ARG A 10 3.74 -14.13 -1.79
N GLY A 11 2.95 -15.10 -2.23
CA GLY A 11 2.90 -16.45 -1.66
C GLY A 11 4.17 -17.25 -1.94
N ARG A 12 4.33 -18.41 -1.28
CA ARG A 12 5.49 -19.29 -1.47
C ARG A 12 5.63 -19.83 -2.90
N GLY A 13 4.52 -19.93 -3.62
CA GLY A 13 4.51 -20.31 -5.04
C GLY A 13 4.97 -19.20 -5.99
N GLY A 14 5.30 -18.01 -5.47
CA GLY A 14 5.58 -16.83 -6.27
C GLY A 14 4.33 -16.06 -6.69
N GLU A 15 3.14 -16.60 -6.44
CA GLU A 15 1.87 -15.96 -6.79
C GLU A 15 1.61 -14.73 -5.93
N VAL A 16 1.04 -13.67 -6.53
CA VAL A 16 0.64 -12.48 -5.77
C VAL A 16 -0.82 -12.61 -5.41
N GLU A 17 -1.11 -12.69 -4.11
CA GLU A 17 -2.43 -12.97 -3.58
C GLU A 17 -2.98 -11.81 -2.76
N VAL A 18 -4.31 -11.73 -2.67
CA VAL A 18 -5.02 -10.78 -1.82
C VAL A 18 -5.80 -11.52 -0.73
N ALA A 19 -5.61 -11.06 0.50
CA ALA A 19 -6.36 -11.51 1.67
C ALA A 19 -6.96 -10.32 2.43
N GLY A 20 -7.83 -10.62 3.39
CA GLY A 20 -8.54 -9.63 4.20
C GLY A 20 -9.96 -9.36 3.71
N THR A 21 -10.63 -8.42 4.36
CA THR A 21 -12.01 -8.06 4.04
C THR A 21 -12.04 -6.81 3.19
N PHE A 22 -12.86 -6.80 2.14
CA PHE A 22 -13.04 -5.66 1.26
C PHE A 22 -14.45 -5.65 0.67
N ASP A 23 -14.92 -4.47 0.25
CA ASP A 23 -16.25 -4.27 -0.33
C ASP A 23 -16.23 -4.37 -1.86
N ALA A 24 -17.36 -4.09 -2.50
CA ALA A 24 -17.50 -4.14 -3.95
C ALA A 24 -16.58 -3.13 -4.67
N PHE A 25 -16.35 -1.95 -4.09
CA PHE A 25 -15.49 -0.94 -4.71
C PHE A 25 -14.03 -1.39 -4.73
N ALA A 26 -13.53 -1.88 -3.59
CA ALA A 26 -12.19 -2.42 -3.51
C ALA A 26 -12.02 -3.66 -4.40
N ALA A 27 -13.05 -4.52 -4.53
CA ALA A 27 -13.04 -5.62 -5.48
C ALA A 27 -12.89 -5.14 -6.94
N ASP A 28 -13.57 -4.06 -7.32
CA ASP A 28 -13.45 -3.49 -8.66
C ASP A 28 -12.08 -2.86 -8.92
N VAL A 29 -11.47 -2.25 -7.92
CA VAL A 29 -10.07 -1.78 -8.01
C VAL A 29 -9.13 -2.96 -8.26
N LEU A 30 -9.29 -4.06 -7.51
CA LEU A 30 -8.48 -5.27 -7.69
C LEU A 30 -8.67 -5.88 -9.09
N ARG A 31 -9.90 -5.97 -9.60
CA ARG A 31 -10.16 -6.45 -10.98
C ARG A 31 -9.49 -5.57 -12.02
N ARG A 32 -9.55 -4.24 -11.87
CA ARG A 32 -8.89 -3.30 -12.78
C ARG A 32 -7.37 -3.41 -12.73
N ALA A 33 -6.82 -3.77 -11.57
CA ALA A 33 -5.40 -4.09 -11.43
C ALA A 33 -5.02 -5.45 -12.05
N GLY A 34 -5.97 -6.23 -12.55
CA GLY A 34 -5.71 -7.54 -13.17
C GLY A 34 -5.78 -8.73 -12.21
N PHE A 35 -6.29 -8.55 -10.98
CA PHE A 35 -6.53 -9.68 -10.08
C PHE A 35 -7.71 -10.53 -10.57
N LEU A 36 -7.48 -11.84 -10.58
CA LEU A 36 -8.47 -12.87 -10.87
C LEU A 36 -9.17 -13.28 -9.56
N PHE A 37 -10.48 -13.50 -9.65
CA PHE A 37 -11.31 -13.94 -8.52
C PHE A 37 -11.73 -15.38 -8.78
N GLU A 38 -10.97 -16.32 -8.25
CA GLU A 38 -11.23 -17.75 -8.41
C GLU A 38 -12.15 -18.24 -7.28
N PRO A 39 -13.18 -19.05 -7.57
CA PRO A 39 -14.01 -19.64 -6.52
C PRO A 39 -13.17 -20.63 -5.70
N SER A 40 -13.32 -20.58 -4.38
CA SER A 40 -12.60 -21.43 -3.42
C SER A 40 -13.54 -21.92 -2.31
N LEU A 41 -13.09 -22.91 -1.54
CA LEU A 41 -13.85 -23.47 -0.41
C LEU A 41 -14.18 -22.45 0.69
N ARG A 42 -13.49 -21.30 0.74
CA ARG A 42 -13.67 -20.27 1.77
C ARG A 42 -14.09 -18.90 1.21
N GLY A 43 -14.65 -18.89 -0.01
CA GLY A 43 -15.03 -17.65 -0.71
C GLY A 43 -14.23 -17.51 -2.00
N HIS A 44 -13.62 -16.36 -2.23
CA HIS A 44 -12.78 -16.15 -3.41
C HIS A 44 -11.31 -16.21 -3.06
N TRP A 45 -10.55 -16.97 -3.84
CA TRP A 45 -9.11 -16.86 -3.87
C TRP A 45 -8.74 -15.83 -4.93
N ILE A 46 -8.03 -14.78 -4.52
CA ILE A 46 -7.78 -13.61 -5.35
C ILE A 46 -6.29 -13.51 -5.61
N ARG A 47 -5.90 -13.56 -6.87
CA ARG A 47 -4.49 -13.56 -7.26
C ARG A 47 -4.23 -12.92 -8.61
N LEU A 48 -3.00 -12.47 -8.84
CA LEU A 48 -2.54 -12.11 -10.18
C LEU A 48 -2.18 -13.36 -11.00
N PRO A 49 -2.26 -13.28 -12.34
CA PRO A 49 -1.64 -14.28 -13.21
C PRO A 49 -0.13 -14.41 -12.93
N PHE A 50 0.38 -15.64 -12.83
CA PHE A 50 1.76 -15.93 -12.40
C PHE A 50 2.79 -16.10 -13.55
N ASP A 51 2.32 -16.04 -14.80
CA ASP A 51 3.16 -16.28 -16.00
C ASP A 51 3.52 -14.99 -16.77
N LEU A 52 3.13 -13.82 -16.26
CA LEU A 52 3.34 -12.53 -16.93
C LEU A 52 4.65 -11.84 -16.53
N GLY A 53 5.38 -12.42 -15.58
CA GLY A 53 6.69 -11.95 -15.14
C GLY A 53 6.62 -11.07 -13.90
N ARG A 54 7.70 -11.11 -13.12
CA ARG A 54 7.78 -10.50 -11.80
C ARG A 54 7.59 -8.99 -11.79
N ASP A 55 8.13 -8.29 -12.80
CA ASP A 55 8.01 -6.84 -12.90
C ASP A 55 6.56 -6.42 -13.13
N TRP A 56 5.87 -7.10 -14.05
CA TRP A 56 4.44 -6.88 -14.31
C TRP A 56 3.60 -7.11 -13.07
N GLU A 57 3.83 -8.22 -12.36
CA GLU A 57 3.12 -8.55 -11.13
C GLU A 57 3.35 -7.49 -10.04
N ASN A 58 4.60 -7.04 -9.87
CA ASN A 58 4.96 -6.02 -8.89
C ASN A 58 4.33 -4.66 -9.24
N GLU A 59 4.33 -4.27 -10.52
CA GLU A 59 3.70 -3.04 -11.00
C GLU A 59 2.18 -3.05 -10.73
N HIS A 60 1.51 -4.15 -11.05
CA HIS A 60 0.08 -4.30 -10.87
C HIS A 60 -0.32 -4.36 -9.38
N ALA A 61 0.45 -5.08 -8.57
CA ALA A 61 0.27 -5.11 -7.12
C ALA A 61 0.48 -3.73 -6.47
N THR A 62 1.53 -3.01 -6.90
CA THR A 62 1.81 -1.64 -6.44
C THR A 62 0.68 -0.70 -6.83
N TRP A 63 0.22 -0.75 -8.08
CA TRP A 63 -0.89 0.07 -8.56
C TRP A 63 -2.18 -0.17 -7.77
N ALA A 64 -2.52 -1.44 -7.49
CA ALA A 64 -3.68 -1.78 -6.68
C ALA A 64 -3.58 -1.20 -5.28
N ALA A 65 -2.44 -1.38 -4.61
CA ALA A 65 -2.21 -0.84 -3.27
C ALA A 65 -2.31 0.68 -3.24
N GLU A 66 -1.76 1.37 -4.24
CA GLU A 66 -1.85 2.83 -4.36
C GLU A 66 -3.30 3.30 -4.51
N MET A 67 -4.08 2.66 -5.38
CA MET A 67 -5.47 3.03 -5.61
C MET A 67 -6.35 2.78 -4.39
N LEU A 68 -6.17 1.64 -3.72
CA LEU A 68 -6.86 1.33 -2.46
C LEU A 68 -6.48 2.32 -1.35
N THR A 69 -5.19 2.66 -1.23
CA THR A 69 -4.71 3.67 -0.27
C THR A 69 -5.29 5.05 -0.58
N ALA A 70 -5.33 5.45 -1.85
CA ALA A 70 -5.92 6.72 -2.30
C ALA A 70 -7.42 6.79 -1.95
N ALA A 71 -8.13 5.66 -2.06
CA ALA A 71 -9.52 5.50 -1.65
C ALA A 71 -9.70 5.28 -0.14
N ARG A 72 -8.64 5.45 0.68
CA ARG A 72 -8.65 5.36 2.15
C ARG A 72 -8.90 3.97 2.73
N TYR A 73 -8.70 2.91 1.94
CA TYR A 73 -8.71 1.55 2.48
C TYR A 73 -7.40 1.26 3.25
N PRO A 74 -7.46 0.55 4.39
CA PRO A 74 -6.27 0.04 5.04
C PRO A 74 -5.68 -1.09 4.19
N VAL A 75 -4.53 -0.84 3.56
CA VAL A 75 -3.82 -1.82 2.72
C VAL A 75 -2.41 -2.08 3.26
N HIS A 76 -2.00 -3.34 3.23
CA HIS A 76 -0.63 -3.77 3.46
C HIS A 76 -0.11 -4.41 2.19
N LEU A 77 0.88 -3.77 1.58
CA LEU A 77 1.63 -4.30 0.45
C LEU A 77 2.96 -4.87 0.94
N ASP A 78 3.23 -6.12 0.58
CA ASP A 78 4.51 -6.78 0.81
C ASP A 78 5.68 -5.93 0.24
N PRO A 79 6.74 -5.66 1.01
CA PRO A 79 7.87 -4.87 0.55
C PRO A 79 8.51 -5.39 -0.75
N ASP A 80 8.48 -6.69 -1.00
CA ASP A 80 9.06 -7.30 -2.22
C ASP A 80 8.26 -6.98 -3.49
N LEU A 81 6.99 -6.56 -3.33
CA LEU A 81 6.12 -6.16 -4.42
C LEU A 81 6.24 -4.67 -4.77
N ARG A 82 6.92 -3.87 -3.94
CA ARG A 82 7.01 -2.42 -4.13
C ARG A 82 7.92 -2.09 -5.31
N VAL A 83 7.33 -1.51 -6.35
CA VAL A 83 8.11 -0.89 -7.43
C VAL A 83 8.35 0.58 -7.10
N PRO A 84 9.63 1.03 -7.00
CA PRO A 84 9.92 2.44 -6.82
C PRO A 84 9.52 3.21 -8.08
N ARG A 85 8.48 4.04 -7.99
CA ARG A 85 8.12 4.92 -9.11
C ARG A 85 9.09 6.12 -9.16
N PRO A 86 9.70 6.45 -10.32
CA PRO A 86 10.43 7.70 -10.46
C PRO A 86 9.49 8.88 -10.19
N GLY A 87 9.79 9.67 -9.15
CA GLY A 87 8.98 10.82 -8.72
C GLY A 87 8.26 10.64 -7.38
N GLN A 88 8.13 9.42 -6.85
CA GLN A 88 7.68 9.21 -5.47
C GLN A 88 8.85 9.41 -4.51
N SER A 89 9.22 10.66 -4.27
CA SER A 89 9.98 10.98 -3.07
C SER A 89 9.08 10.74 -1.87
N THR A 90 9.37 9.71 -1.07
CA THR A 90 8.84 9.65 0.29
C THR A 90 9.12 11.01 0.94
N PRO A 91 8.13 11.68 1.56
CA PRO A 91 8.45 12.87 2.32
C PRO A 91 9.35 12.39 3.46
N LYS A 92 10.66 12.64 3.33
CA LYS A 92 11.60 12.56 4.45
C LYS A 92 11.03 13.52 5.49
N ARG A 93 10.29 12.97 6.47
CA ARG A 93 9.88 13.70 7.65
C ARG A 93 11.17 14.28 8.22
N PRO A 94 11.39 15.61 8.21
CA PRO A 94 12.56 16.15 8.85
C PRO A 94 12.49 15.70 10.30
N SER A 95 13.58 15.11 10.81
CA SER A 95 13.69 14.81 12.24
C SER A 95 13.44 16.12 12.98
N ALA A 96 12.29 16.21 13.63
CA ALA A 96 12.02 17.25 14.60
C ALA A 96 12.95 16.99 15.80
N MET A 97 14.21 17.41 15.67
CA MET A 97 15.06 17.65 16.83
C MET A 97 14.49 18.89 17.52
N THR A 98 13.73 18.64 18.57
CA THR A 98 13.56 19.57 19.67
C THR A 98 14.93 19.90 20.24
N THR A 99 15.27 21.19 20.37
CA THR A 99 15.67 21.84 21.64
C THR A 99 15.70 23.36 21.42
N GLN A 100 15.16 24.04 22.41
CA GLN A 100 14.64 25.40 22.51
C GLN A 100 15.70 26.47 22.86
N ALA A 101 15.41 27.76 22.60
CA ALA A 101 15.80 28.85 23.50
C ALA A 101 14.72 29.97 23.50
N PRO A 102 14.33 30.51 24.68
CA PRO A 102 13.30 31.55 24.79
C PRO A 102 13.79 32.92 24.27
N PRO A 103 12.90 33.84 23.86
CA PRO A 103 13.32 35.16 23.39
C PRO A 103 13.89 35.99 24.54
N ALA A 104 15.14 36.42 24.41
CA ALA A 104 15.75 37.37 25.33
C ALA A 104 15.00 38.70 25.26
N GLY A 105 14.49 39.13 26.42
CA GLY A 105 13.66 40.31 26.57
C GLY A 105 14.34 41.61 26.08
N ARG A 106 13.50 42.44 25.48
CA ARG A 106 13.70 43.86 25.19
C ARG A 106 14.28 44.61 26.40
N ARG A 107 15.41 45.31 26.20
CA ARG A 107 15.78 46.49 27.01
C ARG A 107 16.06 47.67 26.09
N PRO A 108 15.27 48.75 26.14
CA PRO A 108 15.65 50.04 25.58
C PRO A 108 16.42 50.84 26.65
N ARG A 109 17.52 51.49 26.26
CA ARG A 109 18.22 52.57 26.97
C ARG A 109 19.52 52.85 26.20
N ARG A 110 19.93 54.07 25.89
CA ARG A 110 19.37 55.42 25.92
C ARG A 110 20.34 56.23 25.08
#